data_AF-A0A1E7JMK2-F1
#
_entry.id   AF-A0A1E7JMK2-F1
#
_cell.length_a   1.000
_cell.length_b   1.000
_cell.length_c   1.000
_cell.angle_alpha   90.00
_cell.angle_beta   90.00
_cell.angle_gamma   90.00
#
_symmetry.space_group_name_H-M   'P 1'
#
loop_
_entity.id
_entity.type
_entity.pdbx_description
1 polymer ?
#
loop_
_entity_poly.entity_id
_entity_poly.type
_entity_poly.pdbx_seq_one_letter_code
_entity_poly.pdbx_strand_id
1 'polypeptide(L)'
;DGYAQTAPPAAVARLLALAPGGRAHAVRRTRSNQGQPVAAEVLYVPTGDTEASPTEDDPAQLDAAEASAPATASAHRVLAELRSLTWEGQDRAVELGSARAEDARLLDQLPGAPVLVVTTRYYAAGRTAAVGVATYRADTCRLTFGNAEPLPLAS
;
A
#
# COMPACT_ATOMS: atom_id res chain seq x y z
N ASP A 1 -1.25 7.59 -11.44
CA ASP A 1 -0.97 7.46 -10.00
C ASP A 1 -1.20 8.79 -9.30
N GLY A 2 -1.87 8.76 -8.15
CA GLY A 2 -2.11 9.93 -7.31
C GLY A 2 -1.16 9.95 -6.11
N TYR A 3 -0.83 11.13 -5.62
CA TYR A 3 -0.01 11.33 -4.41
C TYR A 3 -0.70 12.32 -3.48
N ALA A 4 -0.64 12.03 -2.18
CA ALA A 4 -0.89 13.00 -1.13
C ALA A 4 -0.13 12.59 0.14
N GLN A 5 0.31 13.56 0.92
CA GLN A 5 0.57 13.29 2.34
C GLN A 5 -0.75 13.41 3.10
N THR A 6 -1.10 12.41 3.90
CA THR A 6 -2.36 12.42 4.65
C THR A 6 -2.26 11.63 5.95
N ALA A 7 -3.19 11.86 6.88
CA ALA A 7 -3.39 10.94 7.98
C ALA A 7 -4.01 9.64 7.43
N PRO A 8 -3.36 8.48 7.60
CA PRO A 8 -3.92 7.22 7.12
C PRO A 8 -5.10 6.78 8.00
N PRO A 9 -5.96 5.86 7.51
CA PRO A 9 -7.00 5.25 8.34
C PRO A 9 -6.40 4.65 9.62
N ALA A 10 -7.13 4.72 10.74
CA ALA A 10 -6.61 4.33 12.05
C ALA A 10 -6.01 2.91 12.10
N ALA A 11 -6.58 1.96 11.36
CA ALA A 11 -6.02 0.61 11.24
C ALA A 11 -4.62 0.63 10.58
N VAL A 12 -4.47 1.37 9.48
CA VAL A 12 -3.19 1.54 8.76
C VAL A 12 -2.18 2.29 9.62
N ALA A 13 -2.59 3.36 10.32
CA ALA A 13 -1.73 4.12 11.22
C ALA A 13 -1.10 3.22 12.29
N ARG A 14 -1.90 2.31 12.90
CA ARG A 14 -1.41 1.32 13.86
C ARG A 14 -0.42 0.34 13.25
N LEU A 15 -0.68 -0.14 12.03
CA LEU A 15 0.22 -1.09 11.34
C LEU A 15 1.56 -0.45 10.97
N LEU A 16 1.56 0.85 10.67
CA LEU A 16 2.75 1.66 10.44
C LEU A 16 3.43 2.15 11.72
N ALA A 17 2.88 1.84 12.90
CA ALA A 17 3.35 2.34 14.20
C ALA A 17 3.48 3.88 14.26
N LEU A 18 2.56 4.60 13.61
CA LEU A 18 2.53 6.06 13.64
C LEU A 18 1.97 6.58 14.96
N ALA A 19 2.54 7.69 15.44
CA ALA A 19 1.95 8.46 16.53
C ALA A 19 0.53 8.96 16.16
N PRO A 20 -0.33 9.25 17.15
CA PRO A 20 -1.64 9.86 16.89
C PRO A 20 -1.51 11.13 16.04
N GLY A 21 -2.23 11.20 14.92
CA GLY A 21 -2.14 12.33 13.98
C GLY A 21 -0.94 12.29 13.03
N GLY A 22 -0.09 11.26 13.12
CA GLY A 22 1.04 11.03 12.22
C GLY A 22 0.61 10.91 10.76
N ARG A 23 1.47 11.40 9.87
CA ARG A 23 1.20 11.46 8.43
C ARG A 23 1.93 10.34 7.71
N ALA A 24 1.39 9.96 6.56
CA ALA A 24 2.01 9.03 5.64
C ALA A 24 1.93 9.59 4.21
N HIS A 25 2.92 9.30 3.40
CA HIS A 25 2.80 9.37 1.96
C HIS A 25 1.75 8.34 1.52
N ALA A 26 0.74 8.78 0.78
CA ALA A 26 -0.30 7.93 0.20
C ALA A 26 -0.18 7.95 -1.32
N VAL A 27 0.23 6.82 -1.90
CA VAL A 27 0.37 6.63 -3.35
C VAL A 27 -0.79 5.79 -3.86
N ARG A 28 -1.65 6.39 -4.70
CA ARG A 28 -2.82 5.75 -5.28
C ARG A 28 -2.50 5.17 -6.65
N ARG A 29 -2.83 3.89 -6.86
CA ARG A 29 -2.47 3.12 -8.04
C ARG A 29 -3.65 2.26 -8.49
N THR A 30 -3.76 2.03 -9.78
CA THR A 30 -4.70 1.06 -10.34
C THR A 30 -3.90 -0.11 -10.89
N ARG A 31 -4.28 -1.34 -10.50
CA ARG A 31 -3.71 -2.56 -11.06
C ARG A 31 -4.64 -3.05 -12.16
N SER A 32 -4.05 -3.37 -13.31
CA SER A 32 -4.78 -3.89 -14.46
C SER A 32 -4.26 -5.26 -14.87
N ASN A 33 -5.16 -6.13 -15.32
CA ASN A 33 -4.84 -7.39 -15.97
C ASN A 33 -5.46 -7.38 -17.38
N GLN A 34 -4.65 -7.60 -18.42
CA GLN A 34 -5.11 -7.55 -19.82
C GLN A 34 -5.89 -6.27 -20.17
N GLY A 35 -5.43 -5.12 -19.64
CA GLY A 35 -6.08 -3.82 -19.85
C GLY A 35 -7.32 -3.55 -18.99
N GLN A 36 -7.81 -4.55 -18.25
CA GLN A 36 -8.96 -4.39 -17.35
C GLN A 36 -8.51 -4.03 -15.93
N PRO A 37 -9.06 -2.96 -15.30
CA PRO A 37 -8.83 -2.68 -13.89
C PRO A 37 -9.31 -3.84 -13.01
N VAL A 38 -8.40 -4.39 -12.22
CA VAL A 38 -8.67 -5.51 -11.30
C VAL A 38 -8.52 -5.12 -9.83
N ALA A 39 -7.75 -4.07 -9.53
CA ALA A 39 -7.64 -3.54 -8.18
C ALA A 39 -7.39 -2.02 -8.15
N ALA A 40 -7.98 -1.36 -7.17
CA ALA A 40 -7.61 -0.01 -6.75
C ALA A 40 -6.76 -0.14 -5.48
N GLU A 41 -5.58 0.48 -5.44
CA GLU A 41 -4.64 0.36 -4.33
C GLU A 41 -4.22 1.73 -3.80
N VAL A 42 -4.10 1.83 -2.48
CA VAL A 42 -3.40 2.91 -1.81
C VAL A 42 -2.24 2.32 -1.02
N LEU A 43 -1.03 2.76 -1.34
CA LEU A 43 0.20 2.41 -0.63
C LEU A 43 0.57 3.54 0.34
N TYR A 44 0.58 3.23 1.62
CA TYR A 44 0.96 4.16 2.69
C TYR A 44 2.40 3.91 3.13
N VAL A 45 3.21 4.97 3.14
CA VAL A 45 4.61 4.96 3.57
C VAL A 45 4.80 6.03 4.65
N PRO A 46 5.45 5.75 5.79
CA PRO A 46 5.74 6.77 6.81
C PRO A 46 6.52 7.94 6.21
N THR A 47 6.24 9.19 6.62
CA THR A 47 6.93 10.39 6.12
C THR A 47 8.36 10.56 6.65
N GLY A 48 8.80 9.69 7.57
CA GLY A 48 10.13 9.75 8.20
C GLY A 48 10.08 10.13 9.68
N ASP A 49 8.98 10.69 10.18
CA ASP A 49 8.87 11.18 11.57
C ASP A 49 8.41 10.09 12.55
N THR A 50 9.08 8.94 12.54
CA THR A 50 8.89 7.95 13.60
C THR A 50 10.08 8.06 14.53
N GLU A 51 9.91 8.71 15.68
CA GLU A 51 10.92 8.82 16.73
C GLU A 51 11.53 7.44 17.03
N ALA A 52 12.76 7.21 16.56
CA ALA A 52 13.65 6.14 17.01
C ALA A 52 15.11 6.45 16.60
N SER A 53 15.81 7.16 17.49
CA SER A 53 17.27 7.28 17.67
C SER A 53 18.07 8.06 16.61
N PRO A 54 18.97 8.98 17.02
CA PRO A 54 19.78 9.77 16.10
C PRO A 54 20.87 8.87 15.51
N THR A 55 20.84 8.69 14.20
CA THR A 55 22.06 8.51 13.44
C THR A 55 22.24 9.80 12.64
N GLU A 56 23.42 10.37 12.77
CA GLU A 56 23.85 11.61 12.13
C GLU A 56 23.74 11.47 10.61
N ASP A 57 22.63 11.91 10.04
CA ASP A 57 22.52 12.44 8.68
C ASP A 57 21.15 13.14 8.57
N ASP A 58 21.21 14.45 8.37
CA ASP A 58 20.12 15.42 8.44
C ASP A 58 18.90 15.06 7.57
N PRO A 59 17.72 14.71 8.15
CA PRO A 59 16.50 14.43 7.40
C PRO A 59 15.63 15.68 7.17
N ALA A 60 16.02 16.87 7.66
CA ALA A 60 15.16 18.05 7.69
C ALA A 60 14.99 18.75 6.32
N GLN A 61 15.69 18.31 5.27
CA GLN A 61 15.62 18.94 3.95
C GLN A 61 14.49 18.42 3.04
N LEU A 62 13.81 17.35 3.44
CA LEU A 62 12.83 16.65 2.59
C LEU A 62 11.43 17.28 2.61
N ASP A 63 11.06 18.00 3.66
CA ASP A 63 9.66 18.41 3.89
C ASP A 63 9.26 19.67 3.09
N ALA A 64 10.22 20.55 2.78
CA ALA A 64 9.94 21.79 2.04
C ALA A 64 9.84 21.58 0.51
N ALA A 65 10.55 20.60 -0.05
CA ALA A 65 10.56 20.34 -1.49
C ALA A 65 9.29 19.59 -1.97
N GLU A 66 8.65 18.82 -1.09
CA GLU A 66 7.45 18.05 -1.44
C GLU A 66 6.19 18.89 -1.65
N ALA A 67 6.09 20.05 -1.01
CA ALA A 67 4.91 20.91 -1.12
C ALA A 67 4.75 21.54 -2.52
N SER A 68 5.82 21.61 -3.31
CA SER A 68 5.84 22.27 -4.64
C SER A 68 6.02 21.31 -5.82
N ALA A 69 6.30 20.02 -5.56
CA ALA A 69 6.49 19.04 -6.63
C ALA A 69 5.14 18.56 -7.20
N PRO A 70 5.05 18.29 -8.52
CA PRO A 70 3.84 17.71 -9.09
C PRO A 70 3.58 16.32 -8.48
N ALA A 71 2.33 16.03 -8.12
CA ALA A 71 1.92 14.81 -7.42
C ALA A 71 2.50 13.52 -8.04
N THR A 72 2.57 13.44 -9.37
CA THR A 72 3.16 12.30 -10.08
C THR A 72 4.65 12.11 -9.79
N ALA A 73 5.43 13.20 -9.71
CA ALA A 73 6.86 13.13 -9.39
C ALA A 73 7.06 12.63 -7.95
N SER A 74 6.26 13.12 -7.00
CA SER A 74 6.29 12.66 -5.61
C SER A 74 5.91 11.19 -5.48
N ALA A 75 4.87 10.72 -6.18
CA ALA A 75 4.53 9.30 -6.26
C ALA A 75 5.70 8.46 -6.78
N HIS A 76 6.34 8.88 -7.88
CA HIS A 76 7.47 8.16 -8.46
C HIS A 76 8.68 8.12 -7.52
N ARG A 77 8.96 9.22 -6.81
CA ARG A 77 10.04 9.30 -5.81
C ARG A 77 9.83 8.30 -4.69
N VAL A 78 8.65 8.33 -4.04
CA VAL A 78 8.30 7.39 -2.97
C VAL A 78 8.40 5.94 -3.45
N LEU A 79 7.90 5.64 -4.65
CA LEU A 79 8.01 4.30 -5.23
C LEU A 79 9.45 3.91 -5.61
N ALA A 80 10.31 4.86 -5.95
CA ALA A 80 11.73 4.61 -6.22
C ALA A 80 12.48 4.28 -4.92
N GLU A 81 12.22 5.02 -3.84
CA GLU A 81 12.77 4.76 -2.51
C GLU A 81 12.34 3.39 -1.98
N LEU A 82 11.06 3.04 -2.10
CA LEU A 82 10.61 1.69 -1.72
C LEU A 82 11.29 0.59 -2.54
N ARG A 83 11.59 0.84 -3.82
CA ARG A 83 12.28 -0.13 -4.68
C ARG A 83 13.75 -0.32 -4.32
N SER A 84 14.37 0.62 -3.61
CA SER A 84 15.76 0.46 -3.15
C SER A 84 15.89 -0.24 -1.80
N LEU A 85 14.78 -0.44 -1.08
CA LEU A 85 14.79 -1.16 0.20
C LEU A 85 15.08 -2.66 0.02
N THR A 86 15.82 -3.21 0.97
CA THR A 86 15.93 -4.66 1.14
C THR A 86 14.75 -5.16 1.96
N TRP A 87 13.86 -5.91 1.33
CA TRP A 87 12.65 -6.42 1.98
C TRP A 87 12.93 -7.69 2.79
N GLU A 88 12.49 -7.68 4.04
CA GLU A 88 12.55 -8.84 4.94
C GLU A 88 11.36 -9.77 4.73
N GLY A 89 10.25 -9.24 4.21
CA GLY A 89 9.07 -10.02 3.90
C GLY A 89 7.81 -9.17 3.83
N GLN A 90 6.68 -9.87 3.79
CA GLN A 90 5.35 -9.27 3.84
C GLN A 90 4.38 -10.20 4.55
N ASP A 91 3.37 -9.63 5.21
CA ASP A 91 2.16 -10.37 5.59
C ASP A 91 0.96 -9.80 4.83
N ARG A 92 -0.12 -10.59 4.77
CA ARG A 92 -1.36 -10.19 4.09
C ARG A 92 -2.57 -10.60 4.90
N ALA A 93 -3.50 -9.67 5.05
CA ALA A 93 -4.85 -9.91 5.52
C ALA A 93 -5.84 -9.70 4.37
N VAL A 94 -6.89 -10.50 4.34
CA VAL A 94 -7.95 -10.41 3.33
C VAL A 94 -9.29 -10.30 4.04
N GLU A 95 -10.06 -9.31 3.64
CA GLU A 95 -11.42 -9.08 4.11
C GLU A 95 -12.39 -9.07 2.92
N LEU A 96 -13.59 -9.60 3.13
CA LEU A 96 -14.70 -9.44 2.20
C LEU A 96 -15.40 -8.12 2.51
N GLY A 97 -15.72 -7.36 1.47
CA GLY A 97 -16.41 -6.09 1.62
C GLY A 97 -17.28 -5.73 0.42
N SER A 98 -17.75 -4.50 0.45
CA SER A 98 -18.51 -3.88 -0.64
C SER A 98 -17.76 -2.67 -1.17
N ALA A 99 -17.69 -2.54 -2.50
CA ALA A 99 -17.00 -1.44 -3.16
C ALA A 99 -17.62 -0.10 -2.74
N ARG A 100 -16.79 0.81 -2.21
CA ARG A 100 -17.18 2.21 -2.02
C ARG A 100 -17.28 2.90 -3.39
N ALA A 101 -18.04 4.00 -3.48
CA ALA A 101 -18.29 4.68 -4.75
C ALA A 101 -17.00 5.08 -5.50
N GLU A 102 -15.97 5.53 -4.77
CA GLU A 102 -14.66 5.89 -5.36
C GLU A 102 -13.98 4.67 -6.00
N ASP A 103 -13.82 3.58 -5.24
CA ASP A 103 -13.19 2.35 -5.73
C ASP A 103 -14.01 1.67 -6.83
N ALA A 104 -15.34 1.64 -6.69
CA ALA A 104 -16.25 1.07 -7.68
C ALA A 104 -16.08 1.74 -9.04
N ARG A 105 -15.97 3.08 -9.06
CA ARG A 105 -15.71 3.86 -10.28
C ARG A 105 -14.36 3.51 -10.92
N LEU A 106 -13.32 3.32 -10.11
CA LEU A 106 -11.99 2.94 -10.60
C LEU A 106 -11.94 1.51 -11.13
N LEU A 107 -12.82 0.64 -10.63
CA LEU A 107 -12.91 -0.78 -10.97
C LEU A 107 -13.92 -1.09 -12.07
N ASP A 108 -14.58 -0.08 -12.64
CA ASP A 108 -15.69 -0.24 -13.59
C ASP A 108 -16.79 -1.16 -13.05
N GLN A 109 -17.16 -0.94 -11.78
CA GLN A 109 -18.21 -1.67 -11.08
C GLN A 109 -19.25 -0.71 -10.49
N LEU A 110 -20.40 -1.26 -10.13
CA LEU A 110 -21.42 -0.54 -9.37
C LEU A 110 -20.99 -0.41 -7.89
N PRO A 111 -21.24 0.74 -7.23
CA PRO A 111 -21.11 0.85 -5.79
C PRO A 111 -21.90 -0.26 -5.08
N GLY A 112 -21.32 -0.86 -4.05
CA GLY A 112 -21.92 -2.00 -3.35
C GLY A 112 -21.54 -3.37 -3.92
N ALA A 113 -20.89 -3.44 -5.09
CA ALA A 113 -20.40 -4.70 -5.64
C ALA A 113 -19.44 -5.42 -4.67
N PRO A 114 -19.45 -6.77 -4.63
CA PRO A 114 -18.58 -7.53 -3.73
C PRO A 114 -17.11 -7.36 -4.12
N VAL A 115 -16.27 -7.12 -3.12
CA VAL A 115 -14.82 -6.91 -3.27
C VAL A 115 -14.01 -7.69 -2.24
N LEU A 116 -12.76 -7.97 -2.58
CA LEU A 116 -11.74 -8.46 -1.66
C LEU A 116 -10.83 -7.29 -1.28
N VAL A 117 -10.82 -6.90 -0.01
CA VAL A 117 -9.90 -5.90 0.51
C VAL A 117 -8.66 -6.61 1.04
N VAL A 118 -7.53 -6.39 0.39
CA VAL A 118 -6.24 -6.98 0.74
C VAL A 118 -5.37 -5.92 1.40
N THR A 119 -5.06 -6.12 2.68
CA THR A 119 -4.09 -5.31 3.41
C THR A 119 -2.76 -6.04 3.43
N THR A 120 -1.71 -5.46 2.87
CA THR A 120 -0.35 -6.03 2.86
C THR A 120 0.57 -5.16 3.69
N ARG A 121 1.25 -5.73 4.68
CA ARG A 121 2.33 -5.05 5.40
C ARG A 121 3.65 -5.49 4.82
N TYR A 122 4.51 -4.53 4.52
CA TYR A 122 5.84 -4.78 4.00
C TYR A 122 6.89 -4.45 5.06
N TYR A 123 7.82 -5.39 5.28
CA TYR A 123 8.83 -5.30 6.33
C TYR A 123 10.22 -5.03 5.75
N ALA A 124 10.93 -4.09 6.34
CA ALA A 124 12.34 -3.80 6.05
C ALA A 124 13.00 -3.15 7.27
N ALA A 125 14.27 -3.48 7.54
CA ALA A 125 15.03 -2.99 8.68
C ALA A 125 14.31 -3.20 10.03
N GLY A 126 13.71 -4.37 10.23
CA GLY A 126 13.02 -4.75 11.47
C GLY A 126 11.72 -3.99 11.75
N ARG A 127 11.19 -3.21 10.79
CA ARG A 127 9.96 -2.41 10.95
C ARG A 127 9.02 -2.53 9.76
N THR A 128 7.77 -2.09 9.92
CA THR A 128 6.83 -1.96 8.80
C THR A 128 7.21 -0.73 7.98
N ALA A 129 7.76 -0.95 6.78
CA ALA A 129 8.20 0.11 5.89
C ALA A 129 7.06 0.65 5.00
N ALA A 130 6.04 -0.16 4.71
CA ALA A 130 4.86 0.29 4.00
C ALA A 130 3.63 -0.58 4.31
N VAL A 131 2.44 -0.03 4.11
CA VAL A 131 1.17 -0.76 4.17
C VAL A 131 0.37 -0.48 2.90
N GLY A 132 0.11 -1.52 2.10
CA GLY A 132 -0.77 -1.45 0.94
C GLY A 132 -2.18 -1.86 1.31
N VAL A 133 -3.18 -1.06 0.93
CA VAL A 133 -4.60 -1.42 1.00
C VAL A 133 -5.14 -1.47 -0.42
N ALA A 134 -5.52 -2.66 -0.88
CA ALA A 134 -5.98 -2.89 -2.24
C ALA A 134 -7.38 -3.47 -2.26
N THR A 135 -8.30 -2.81 -2.96
CA THR A 135 -9.65 -3.27 -3.23
C THR A 135 -9.66 -4.01 -4.56
N TYR A 136 -9.82 -5.33 -4.51
CA TYR A 136 -9.91 -6.20 -5.67
C TYR A 136 -11.35 -6.53 -6.02
N ARG A 137 -11.62 -6.62 -7.32
CA ARG A 137 -12.87 -7.17 -7.85
C ARG A 137 -13.05 -8.64 -7.46
N ALA A 138 -14.13 -8.99 -6.77
CA ALA A 138 -14.36 -10.37 -6.33
C ALA A 138 -14.81 -11.31 -7.47
N ASP A 139 -15.33 -10.78 -8.58
CA ASP A 139 -15.75 -11.55 -9.76
C ASP A 139 -14.58 -12.03 -10.62
N THR A 140 -13.39 -11.44 -10.44
CA THR A 140 -12.20 -11.70 -11.28
C THR A 140 -10.95 -12.07 -10.48
N CYS A 141 -10.96 -11.92 -9.16
CA CYS A 141 -9.81 -12.24 -8.31
C CYS A 141 -9.97 -13.59 -7.62
N ARG A 142 -8.95 -14.44 -7.72
CA ARG A 142 -8.82 -15.69 -6.97
C ARG A 142 -7.65 -15.60 -6.00
N LEU A 143 -7.89 -15.86 -4.72
CA LEU A 143 -6.85 -15.98 -3.71
C LEU A 143 -6.40 -17.43 -3.60
N THR A 144 -5.09 -17.63 -3.66
CA THR A 144 -4.48 -18.94 -3.45
C THR A 144 -3.47 -18.79 -2.32
N PHE A 145 -3.65 -19.57 -1.25
CA PHE A 145 -2.68 -19.69 -0.16
C PHE A 145 -1.86 -20.95 -0.42
N GLY A 146 -0.54 -20.87 -0.32
CA GLY A 146 0.30 -22.04 -0.47
C GLY A 146 1.62 -21.90 0.27
N ASN A 147 1.92 -22.87 1.12
CA ASN A 147 3.28 -23.39 1.29
C ASN A 147 3.33 -24.67 0.45
N ALA A 148 3.50 -24.58 -0.86
CA ALA A 148 3.42 -25.79 -1.68
C ALA A 148 4.80 -26.46 -1.77
N GLU A 149 4.99 -27.56 -1.03
CA GLU A 149 5.77 -28.66 -1.59
C GLU A 149 4.82 -29.43 -2.54
N PRO A 150 5.21 -29.70 -3.80
CA PRO A 150 4.34 -30.40 -4.74
C PRO A 150 3.93 -31.77 -4.21
N LEU A 151 2.63 -32.09 -4.24
CA LEU A 151 2.18 -33.47 -4.05
C LEU A 151 2.66 -34.28 -5.28
N PRO A 152 3.54 -35.28 -5.12
CA PRO A 152 3.81 -36.20 -6.21
C PRO A 152 2.52 -36.97 -6.47
N LEU A 153 1.96 -36.79 -7.66
CA LEU A 153 1.00 -37.74 -8.20
C LEU A 153 1.78 -39.02 -8.46
N ALA A 154 1.72 -39.95 -7.50
CA ALA A 154 2.33 -41.25 -7.64
C ALA A 154 1.71 -41.97 -8.84
N SER A 155 2.56 -42.28 -9.82
CA SER A 155 2.33 -43.27 -10.88
C SER A 155 2.64 -44.67 -10.38
#